data_AF-A0AAF0EVH1-F1
#
_entry.id   AF-A0AAF0EVH1-F1
#
_cell.length_a   1.000
_cell.length_b   1.000
_cell.length_c   1.000
_cell.angle_alpha   90.00
_cell.angle_beta   90.00
_cell.angle_gamma   90.00
#
_symmetry.space_group_name_H-M   'P 1'
#
loop_
_entity.id
_entity.type
_entity.pdbx_description
1 polymer ?
#
loop_
_entity_poly.entity_id
_entity_poly.type
_entity_poly.pdbx_seq_one_letter_code
_entity_poly.pdbx_strand_id
1 'polypeptide(L)'
;MRTAPYQASDKNVKEPKPEVTAVEDEQIPLPRLIHALHTLGGLTVIDAISASRALIKAKCNTRVRMRRMSAPELESIQCGKASTHDKIVAALHTLATSRGVSDAERSVREIERHKNEQLQREYGNVESAVSDADTDLEAIVDEKALSGRHVVVNRAPVLLAWSVVVLQQVGFATREALSIGACYMRATANARAVSLGQKTGVHSELPSVSADQPHVELMGKRIPVMHMRDGEYRGMYAGEVYAPENALKYLKKSLFQTLPLVETML
;
A
#
# COMPACT_ATOMS: atom_id res chain seq x y z
N MET A 1 78.07 -11.58 -17.20
CA MET A 1 78.08 -12.96 -16.66
C MET A 1 78.19 -12.90 -15.14
N ARG A 2 77.07 -13.11 -14.43
CA ARG A 2 77.04 -13.55 -13.03
C ARG A 2 75.71 -14.27 -12.80
N THR A 3 75.82 -15.36 -12.07
CA THR A 3 74.95 -16.54 -11.96
C THR A 3 73.81 -16.38 -10.94
N ALA A 4 72.82 -17.27 -11.08
CA ALA A 4 71.55 -17.48 -10.35
C ALA A 4 71.67 -17.59 -8.79
N PRO A 5 70.59 -17.69 -7.97
CA PRO A 5 69.39 -18.51 -8.20
C PRO A 5 68.01 -17.93 -7.77
N TYR A 6 66.98 -18.56 -8.36
CA TYR A 6 65.58 -18.51 -7.98
C TYR A 6 65.34 -19.47 -6.80
N GLN A 7 64.83 -18.98 -5.68
CA GLN A 7 64.28 -19.80 -4.59
C GLN A 7 62.85 -19.35 -4.29
N ALA A 8 61.93 -20.30 -4.36
CA ALA A 8 60.56 -20.17 -3.90
C ALA A 8 60.52 -20.20 -2.36
N SER A 9 59.66 -19.37 -1.75
CA SER A 9 59.12 -19.66 -0.43
C SER A 9 57.69 -19.13 -0.32
N ASP A 10 56.78 -20.06 -0.10
CA ASP A 10 55.40 -19.86 0.30
C ASP A 10 55.29 -18.95 1.53
N LYS A 11 54.50 -17.88 1.43
CA LYS A 11 53.76 -17.33 2.58
C LYS A 11 52.37 -16.88 2.16
N ASN A 12 51.44 -17.79 2.43
CA ASN A 12 50.00 -17.60 2.57
C ASN A 12 49.72 -16.41 3.52
N VAL A 13 49.49 -15.22 2.97
CA VAL A 13 48.99 -14.07 3.73
C VAL A 13 47.47 -14.16 3.73
N LYS A 14 46.96 -14.73 4.82
CA LYS A 14 45.55 -14.77 5.16
C LYS A 14 45.12 -13.35 5.54
N GLU A 15 44.40 -12.69 4.65
CA GLU A 15 43.76 -11.40 4.93
C GLU A 15 42.87 -11.52 6.19
N PRO A 16 42.94 -10.55 7.12
CA PRO A 16 42.13 -10.57 8.32
C PRO A 16 40.65 -10.33 7.98
N LYS A 17 39.80 -11.27 8.41
CA LYS A 17 38.34 -11.13 8.42
C LYS A 17 37.93 -9.80 9.06
N PRO A 18 37.04 -8.99 8.46
CA PRO A 18 36.47 -7.84 9.15
C PRO A 18 35.60 -8.29 10.33
N GLU A 19 35.85 -7.66 11.47
CA GLU A 19 35.19 -7.87 12.75
C GLU A 19 33.66 -7.68 12.66
N VAL A 20 32.91 -8.59 13.30
CA VAL A 20 31.44 -8.71 13.22
C VAL A 20 30.72 -7.85 14.28
N THR A 21 31.42 -6.97 15.00
CA THR A 21 30.93 -6.36 16.24
C THR A 21 30.16 -5.04 16.10
N ALA A 22 30.06 -4.44 14.91
CA ALA A 22 29.48 -3.09 14.75
C ALA A 22 27.97 -3.02 14.46
N VAL A 23 27.26 -4.15 14.31
CA VAL A 23 25.85 -4.18 13.81
C VAL A 23 24.81 -4.36 14.93
N GLU A 24 25.24 -4.39 16.20
CA GLU A 24 24.37 -4.73 17.33
C GLU A 24 23.75 -3.52 18.04
N ASP A 25 24.32 -2.32 17.85
CA ASP A 25 23.86 -1.06 18.47
C ASP A 25 22.95 -0.20 17.58
N GLU A 26 22.46 -0.75 16.46
CA GLU A 26 21.58 -0.01 15.57
C GLU A 26 20.20 0.22 16.23
N GLN A 27 19.86 1.50 16.40
CA GLN A 27 18.56 1.92 16.91
C GLN A 27 17.49 1.75 15.82
N ILE A 28 16.35 1.15 16.19
CA ILE A 28 15.23 1.01 15.25
C ILE A 28 14.54 2.37 15.10
N PRO A 29 14.29 2.84 13.85
CA PRO A 29 13.62 4.10 13.62
C PRO A 29 12.17 4.07 14.12
N LEU A 30 11.71 5.19 14.70
CA LEU A 30 10.39 5.32 15.33
C LEU A 30 9.21 4.88 14.43
N PRO A 31 9.12 5.27 13.14
CA PRO A 31 8.02 4.83 12.27
C PRO A 31 7.91 3.31 12.16
N ARG A 32 9.06 2.62 12.18
CA ARG A 32 9.13 1.17 12.07
C ARG A 32 8.70 0.47 13.36
N LEU A 33 8.99 1.08 14.51
CA LEU A 33 8.55 0.60 15.82
C LEU A 33 7.02 0.73 15.96
N ILE A 34 6.46 1.87 15.59
CA ILE A 34 5.01 2.11 15.62
C ILE A 34 4.30 1.11 14.70
N HIS A 35 4.81 0.95 13.47
CA HIS A 35 4.23 0.01 12.52
C HIS A 35 4.24 -1.43 13.07
N ALA A 36 5.37 -1.89 13.59
CA ALA A 36 5.50 -3.23 14.14
C ALA A 36 4.57 -3.48 15.35
N LEU A 37 4.43 -2.52 16.25
CA LEU A 37 3.51 -2.64 17.40
C LEU A 37 2.05 -2.65 16.96
N HIS A 38 1.70 -1.91 15.91
CA HIS A 38 0.35 -1.90 15.35
C HIS A 38 0.02 -3.20 14.61
N THR A 39 0.90 -3.64 13.70
CA THR A 39 0.63 -4.79 12.81
C THR A 39 0.93 -6.13 13.45
N LEU A 40 2.04 -6.27 14.18
CA LEU A 40 2.43 -7.53 14.83
C LEU A 40 1.84 -7.64 16.24
N GLY A 41 1.80 -6.53 16.97
CA GLY A 41 1.24 -6.49 18.33
C GLY A 41 -0.29 -6.36 18.37
N GLY A 42 -0.93 -6.00 17.26
CA GLY A 42 -2.37 -5.77 17.19
C GLY A 42 -2.86 -4.62 18.08
N LEU A 43 -1.98 -3.67 18.42
CA LEU A 43 -2.34 -2.48 19.19
C LEU A 43 -3.05 -1.46 18.31
N THR A 44 -3.87 -0.59 18.90
CA THR A 44 -4.35 0.59 18.18
C THR A 44 -3.17 1.50 17.83
N VAL A 45 -3.28 2.33 16.78
CA VAL A 45 -2.19 3.23 16.38
C VAL A 45 -1.81 4.19 17.52
N ILE A 46 -2.80 4.65 18.30
CA ILE A 46 -2.59 5.54 19.45
C ILE A 46 -1.80 4.84 20.57
N ASP A 47 -2.18 3.60 20.89
CA ASP A 47 -1.48 2.80 21.90
C ASP A 47 -0.07 2.42 21.42
N ALA A 48 0.09 2.11 20.13
CA ALA A 48 1.38 1.82 19.50
C ALA A 48 2.33 3.04 19.56
N ILE A 49 1.85 4.25 19.29
CA ILE A 49 2.63 5.49 19.43
C ILE A 49 3.03 5.72 20.88
N SER A 50 2.10 5.53 21.82
CA SER A 50 2.35 5.74 23.25
C SER A 50 3.38 4.74 23.79
N ALA A 51 3.25 3.46 23.45
CA ALA A 51 4.21 2.41 23.76
C ALA A 51 5.58 2.69 23.11
N SER A 52 5.59 3.13 21.85
CA SER A 52 6.82 3.52 21.15
C SER A 52 7.57 4.63 21.86
N ARG A 53 6.84 5.65 22.32
CA ARG A 53 7.40 6.77 23.08
C ARG A 53 7.98 6.33 24.42
N ALA A 54 7.31 5.43 25.13
CA ALA A 54 7.80 4.86 26.40
C ALA A 54 9.11 4.09 26.19
N LEU A 55 9.19 3.26 25.13
CA LEU A 55 10.38 2.50 24.77
C LEU A 55 11.57 3.39 24.40
N ILE A 56 11.33 4.50 23.69
CA ILE A 56 12.40 5.47 23.35
C ILE A 56 12.84 6.24 24.60
N LYS A 57 11.91 6.68 25.46
CA LYS A 57 12.22 7.37 26.70
C LYS A 57 13.10 6.51 27.63
N ALA A 58 12.85 5.20 27.67
CA ALA A 58 13.63 4.23 28.42
C ALA A 58 14.94 3.79 27.73
N LYS A 59 15.27 4.35 26.55
CA LYS A 59 16.42 3.96 25.72
C LYS A 59 16.45 2.46 25.40
N CYS A 60 15.28 1.86 25.22
CA CYS A 60 15.10 0.44 24.86
C CYS A 60 14.94 0.24 23.34
N ASN A 61 15.35 1.21 22.52
CA ASN A 61 15.17 1.19 21.07
C ASN A 61 16.27 0.44 20.29
N THR A 62 17.24 -0.16 20.99
CA THR A 62 18.31 -0.98 20.39
C THR A 62 17.85 -2.43 20.23
N ARG A 63 18.21 -3.07 19.11
CA ARG A 63 17.82 -4.46 18.81
C ARG A 63 18.23 -5.46 19.90
N VAL A 64 19.42 -5.30 20.50
CA VAL A 64 19.89 -6.16 21.60
C VAL A 64 18.98 -6.08 22.82
N ARG A 65 18.51 -4.87 23.15
CA ARG A 65 17.66 -4.63 24.30
C ARG A 65 16.26 -5.19 24.09
N MET A 66 15.70 -5.04 22.89
CA MET A 66 14.41 -5.63 22.51
C MET A 66 14.37 -7.15 22.59
N ARG A 67 15.46 -7.85 22.25
CA ARG A 67 15.57 -9.32 22.38
C ARG A 67 15.60 -9.82 23.83
N ARG A 68 15.91 -8.95 24.79
CA ARG A 68 16.00 -9.31 26.20
C ARG A 68 14.80 -8.80 27.00
N MET A 69 13.91 -8.03 26.36
CA MET A 69 12.76 -7.45 27.04
C MET A 69 11.77 -8.51 27.47
N SER A 70 11.39 -8.44 28.73
CA SER A 70 10.38 -9.28 29.35
C SER A 70 9.16 -8.46 29.78
N ALA A 71 8.00 -9.11 29.93
CA ALA A 71 6.77 -8.49 30.40
C ALA A 71 6.92 -7.68 31.72
N PRO A 72 7.64 -8.15 32.77
CA PRO A 72 7.82 -7.37 34.00
C PRO A 72 8.67 -6.11 33.80
N GLU A 73 9.60 -6.10 32.85
CA GLU A 73 10.37 -4.89 32.54
C GLU A 73 9.51 -3.84 31.81
N LEU A 74 8.55 -4.27 30.97
CA LEU A 74 7.59 -3.36 30.34
C LEU A 74 6.63 -2.70 31.36
N GLU A 75 6.28 -3.41 32.44
CA GLU A 75 5.52 -2.85 33.56
C GLU A 75 6.31 -1.74 34.27
N SER A 76 7.61 -1.95 34.51
CA SER A 76 8.48 -0.92 35.11
C SER A 76 8.63 0.34 34.23
N ILE A 77 8.51 0.17 32.91
CA ILE A 77 8.65 1.22 31.89
C ILE A 77 7.29 1.91 31.60
N GLN A 78 6.19 1.41 32.18
CA GLN A 78 4.82 1.85 31.89
C GLN A 78 4.51 1.80 30.38
N CYS A 79 4.97 0.75 29.70
CA CYS A 79 4.80 0.59 28.26
C CYS A 79 3.44 -0.02 27.92
N GLY A 80 2.41 0.81 27.90
CA GLY A 80 1.04 0.39 27.55
C GLY A 80 0.27 -0.19 28.74
N LYS A 81 -0.74 -1.02 28.45
CA LYS A 81 -1.60 -1.67 29.45
C LYS A 81 -1.07 -3.08 29.75
N ALA A 82 -1.25 -3.57 30.98
CA ALA A 82 -0.83 -4.91 31.38
C ALA A 82 -1.31 -6.03 30.43
N SER A 83 -2.53 -5.93 29.91
CA SER A 83 -3.10 -6.88 28.93
C SER A 83 -2.42 -6.91 27.57
N THR A 84 -1.56 -5.93 27.27
CA THR A 84 -0.87 -5.79 25.97
C THR A 84 0.63 -6.11 26.04
N HIS A 85 1.18 -6.32 27.24
CA HIS A 85 2.62 -6.54 27.41
C HIS A 85 3.12 -7.79 26.69
N ASP A 86 2.41 -8.91 26.75
CA ASP A 86 2.81 -10.15 26.06
C ASP A 86 2.84 -9.98 24.53
N LYS A 87 1.89 -9.20 23.99
CA LYS A 87 1.82 -8.89 22.55
C LYS A 87 2.94 -7.96 22.12
N ILE A 88 3.26 -6.97 22.96
CA ILE A 88 4.39 -6.05 22.75
C ILE A 88 5.70 -6.84 22.79
N VAL A 89 5.90 -7.73 23.76
CA VAL A 89 7.10 -8.59 23.84
C VAL A 89 7.23 -9.43 22.59
N ALA A 90 6.18 -10.13 22.16
CA ALA A 90 6.19 -10.92 20.93
C ALA A 90 6.57 -10.08 19.70
N ALA A 91 5.95 -8.90 19.53
CA ALA A 91 6.26 -7.98 18.44
C ALA A 91 7.71 -7.47 18.48
N LEU A 92 8.25 -7.17 19.66
CA LEU A 92 9.64 -6.72 19.84
C LEU A 92 10.65 -7.83 19.53
N HIS A 93 10.38 -9.07 19.92
CA HIS A 93 11.22 -10.22 19.56
C HIS A 93 11.27 -10.46 18.06
N THR A 94 10.11 -10.42 17.39
CA THR A 94 10.01 -10.53 15.92
C THR A 94 10.72 -9.36 15.21
N LEU A 95 10.57 -8.15 15.74
CA LEU A 95 11.22 -6.96 15.19
C LEU A 95 12.74 -7.04 15.33
N ALA A 96 13.24 -7.56 16.45
CA ALA A 96 14.66 -7.64 16.73
C ALA A 96 15.37 -8.79 15.99
N THR A 97 14.65 -9.81 15.54
CA THR A 97 15.18 -10.86 14.65
C THR A 97 15.10 -10.45 13.17
N SER A 98 14.12 -9.62 12.77
CA SER A 98 13.99 -9.14 11.39
C SER A 98 15.02 -8.05 11.01
N ARG A 99 15.73 -8.23 9.88
CA ARG A 99 16.69 -7.22 9.33
C ARG A 99 16.13 -6.37 8.17
N GLY A 100 14.87 -6.56 7.78
CA GLY A 100 14.25 -5.80 6.67
C GLY A 100 12.72 -5.72 6.79
N VAL A 101 12.04 -5.10 5.82
CA VAL A 101 10.57 -5.15 5.64
C VAL A 101 10.09 -6.54 6.06
N SER A 102 9.19 -6.60 7.03
CA SER A 102 8.89 -7.83 7.77
C SER A 102 8.57 -8.97 6.79
N ASP A 103 9.03 -10.19 7.09
CA ASP A 103 8.68 -11.34 6.25
C ASP A 103 7.15 -11.50 6.13
N ALA A 104 6.40 -11.00 7.12
CA ALA A 104 4.95 -10.83 7.06
C ALA A 104 4.51 -9.88 5.93
N GLU A 105 5.06 -8.67 5.84
CA GLU A 105 4.78 -7.73 4.74
C GLU A 105 5.21 -8.27 3.37
N ARG A 106 6.34 -8.99 3.29
CA ARG A 106 6.75 -9.67 2.05
C ARG A 106 5.76 -10.75 1.66
N SER A 107 5.33 -11.58 2.61
CA SER A 107 4.38 -12.66 2.37
C SER A 107 3.02 -12.16 1.91
N VAL A 108 2.51 -11.07 2.50
CA VAL A 108 1.23 -10.47 2.08
C VAL A 108 1.33 -9.92 0.65
N ARG A 109 2.41 -9.20 0.33
CA ARG A 109 2.65 -8.70 -1.03
C ARG A 109 2.82 -9.83 -2.04
N GLU A 110 3.47 -10.91 -1.64
CA GLU A 110 3.67 -12.09 -2.49
C GLU A 110 2.38 -12.85 -2.74
N ILE A 111 1.53 -13.00 -1.72
CA ILE A 111 0.18 -13.59 -1.86
C ILE A 111 -0.69 -12.73 -2.79
N GLU A 112 -0.67 -11.40 -2.61
CA GLU A 112 -1.40 -10.48 -3.49
C GLU A 112 -0.87 -10.55 -4.93
N ARG A 113 0.45 -10.62 -5.12
CA ARG A 113 1.08 -10.80 -6.43
C ARG A 113 0.62 -12.10 -7.07
N HIS A 114 0.71 -13.22 -6.36
CA HIS A 114 0.34 -14.54 -6.87
C HIS A 114 -1.15 -14.65 -7.17
N LYS A 115 -2.01 -13.99 -6.37
CA LYS A 115 -3.45 -13.88 -6.65
C LYS A 115 -3.72 -13.03 -7.89
N ASN A 116 -2.98 -11.93 -8.06
CA ASN A 116 -3.07 -11.11 -9.28
C ASN A 116 -2.59 -11.86 -10.52
N GLU A 117 -1.50 -12.62 -10.41
CA GLU A 117 -0.97 -13.49 -11.47
C GLU A 117 -1.96 -14.60 -11.83
N GLN A 118 -2.62 -15.20 -10.83
CA GLN A 118 -3.67 -16.20 -11.07
C GLN A 118 -4.88 -15.58 -11.79
N LEU A 119 -5.36 -14.43 -11.32
CA LEU A 119 -6.44 -13.69 -11.99
C LEU A 119 -6.05 -13.28 -13.42
N GLN A 120 -4.78 -12.96 -13.67
CA GLN A 120 -4.27 -12.66 -15.02
C GLN A 120 -4.28 -13.89 -15.93
N ARG A 121 -3.96 -15.08 -15.42
CA ARG A 121 -4.03 -16.34 -16.18
C ARG A 121 -5.46 -16.74 -16.50
N GLU A 122 -6.38 -16.55 -15.55
CA GLU A 122 -7.79 -16.95 -15.69
C GLU A 122 -8.60 -16.02 -16.59
N TYR A 123 -8.33 -14.71 -16.59
CA TYR A 123 -9.10 -13.71 -17.32
C TYR A 123 -8.41 -13.12 -18.56
N GLY A 124 -7.21 -13.59 -18.90
CA GLY A 124 -6.43 -13.10 -20.04
C GLY A 124 -5.64 -11.83 -19.70
N ASN A 125 -4.38 -11.80 -20.12
CA ASN A 125 -3.48 -10.68 -19.90
C ASN A 125 -3.68 -9.65 -21.02
N VAL A 126 -4.33 -8.53 -20.74
CA VAL A 126 -4.07 -7.32 -21.52
C VAL A 126 -2.93 -6.63 -20.82
N GLU A 127 -1.71 -6.82 -21.33
CA GLU A 127 -0.71 -5.77 -21.17
C GLU A 127 -1.22 -4.57 -21.97
N SER A 128 -2.13 -3.79 -21.39
CA SER A 128 -2.36 -2.47 -21.92
C SER A 128 -1.08 -1.72 -21.61
N ALA A 129 -0.22 -1.61 -22.62
CA ALA A 129 0.75 -0.56 -22.75
C ALA A 129 -0.03 0.77 -22.85
N VAL A 130 -0.71 1.15 -21.76
CA VAL A 130 -1.32 2.46 -21.62
C VAL A 130 -0.13 3.39 -21.48
N SER A 131 0.26 4.01 -22.59
CA SER A 131 1.16 5.15 -22.55
C SER A 131 0.49 6.26 -21.75
N ASP A 132 1.26 7.15 -21.13
CA ASP A 132 0.73 8.31 -20.38
C ASP A 132 -0.19 9.23 -21.23
N ALA A 133 -0.28 8.99 -22.55
CA ALA A 133 -1.09 9.72 -23.51
C ALA A 133 -2.48 9.11 -23.77
N ASP A 134 -2.69 7.81 -23.54
CA ASP A 134 -3.94 7.13 -23.89
C ASP A 134 -4.88 7.03 -22.68
N THR A 135 -5.43 8.17 -22.25
CA THR A 135 -6.40 8.22 -21.14
C THR A 135 -7.86 8.30 -21.57
N ASP A 136 -8.11 8.36 -22.88
CA ASP A 136 -9.45 8.46 -23.42
C ASP A 136 -10.10 7.07 -23.58
N LEU A 137 -11.38 7.01 -23.23
CA LEU A 137 -12.23 5.85 -23.45
C LEU A 137 -13.02 6.15 -24.71
N GLU A 138 -12.68 5.52 -25.84
CA GLU A 138 -13.37 5.66 -27.13
C GLU A 138 -14.73 4.94 -27.11
N ALA A 139 -15.61 5.42 -26.24
CA ALA A 139 -16.92 4.84 -26.01
C ALA A 139 -17.85 5.08 -27.20
N ILE A 140 -18.61 4.04 -27.56
CA ILE A 140 -19.68 4.13 -28.56
C ILE A 140 -20.81 4.97 -27.96
N VAL A 141 -21.05 6.16 -28.54
CA VAL A 141 -22.13 7.07 -28.11
C VAL A 141 -23.45 6.80 -28.86
N ASP A 142 -23.41 6.01 -29.96
CA ASP A 142 -24.59 5.69 -30.75
C ASP A 142 -25.52 4.70 -30.03
N GLU A 143 -26.69 5.19 -29.63
CA GLU A 143 -27.73 4.42 -28.95
C GLU A 143 -28.20 3.22 -29.79
N LYS A 144 -28.27 3.36 -31.12
CA LYS A 144 -28.71 2.26 -32.00
C LYS A 144 -27.69 1.12 -31.99
N ALA A 145 -26.40 1.45 -31.97
CA ALA A 145 -25.32 0.48 -31.90
C ALA A 145 -25.32 -0.29 -30.57
N LEU A 146 -25.78 0.33 -29.47
CA LEU A 146 -25.87 -0.30 -28.15
C LEU A 146 -27.18 -1.08 -27.93
N SER A 147 -28.22 -0.82 -28.72
CA SER A 147 -29.53 -1.48 -28.56
C SER A 147 -29.44 -3.01 -28.66
N GLY A 148 -30.01 -3.72 -27.70
CA GLY A 148 -30.01 -5.18 -27.64
C GLY A 148 -28.73 -5.84 -27.10
N ARG A 149 -27.69 -5.06 -26.76
CA ARG A 149 -26.48 -5.59 -26.11
C ARG A 149 -26.68 -5.65 -24.60
N HIS A 150 -26.36 -6.80 -24.00
CA HIS A 150 -26.42 -6.98 -22.55
C HIS A 150 -25.09 -7.52 -22.04
N VAL A 151 -24.66 -7.02 -20.89
CA VAL A 151 -23.37 -7.35 -20.30
C VAL A 151 -23.56 -7.61 -18.81
N VAL A 152 -22.96 -8.70 -18.30
CA VAL A 152 -22.90 -9.00 -16.87
C VAL A 152 -21.53 -8.62 -16.35
N VAL A 153 -21.49 -7.60 -15.48
CA VAL A 153 -20.23 -7.06 -14.92
C VAL A 153 -20.37 -6.85 -13.42
N ASN A 154 -19.26 -6.90 -12.71
CA ASN A 154 -19.19 -6.36 -11.35
C ASN A 154 -19.62 -4.88 -11.34
N ARG A 155 -20.32 -4.46 -10.27
CA ARG A 155 -20.73 -3.07 -10.05
C ARG A 155 -19.55 -2.10 -9.95
N ALA A 156 -18.41 -2.53 -9.39
CA ALA A 156 -17.27 -1.65 -9.13
C ALA A 156 -16.72 -0.94 -10.39
N PRO A 157 -16.38 -1.64 -11.50
CA PRO A 157 -15.93 -0.98 -12.72
C PRO A 157 -17.01 -0.10 -13.37
N VAL A 158 -18.28 -0.50 -13.30
CA VAL A 158 -19.40 0.33 -13.79
C VAL A 158 -19.50 1.63 -13.00
N LEU A 159 -19.38 1.56 -11.67
CA LEU A 159 -19.41 2.72 -10.79
C LEU A 159 -18.25 3.67 -11.09
N LEU A 160 -17.05 3.14 -11.37
CA LEU A 160 -15.90 3.92 -11.75
C LEU A 160 -16.14 4.64 -13.08
N ALA A 161 -16.52 3.92 -14.13
CA ALA A 161 -16.80 4.50 -15.45
C ALA A 161 -17.87 5.59 -15.37
N TRP A 162 -18.98 5.33 -14.66
CA TRP A 162 -20.01 6.32 -14.41
C TRP A 162 -19.50 7.56 -13.67
N SER A 163 -18.68 7.37 -12.63
CA SER A 163 -18.12 8.49 -11.87
C SER A 163 -17.22 9.37 -12.72
N VAL A 164 -16.43 8.76 -13.62
CA VAL A 164 -15.56 9.48 -14.57
C VAL A 164 -16.40 10.36 -15.49
N VAL A 165 -17.46 9.80 -16.09
CA VAL A 165 -18.36 10.55 -16.97
C VAL A 165 -19.00 11.72 -16.21
N VAL A 166 -19.52 11.48 -15.00
CA VAL A 166 -20.11 12.56 -14.19
C VAL A 166 -19.11 13.66 -13.87
N LEU A 167 -17.88 13.31 -13.48
CA LEU A 167 -16.83 14.29 -13.17
C LEU A 167 -16.41 15.09 -14.42
N GLN A 168 -16.32 14.44 -15.58
CA GLN A 168 -16.07 15.13 -16.86
C GLN A 168 -17.19 16.11 -17.20
N GLN A 169 -18.45 15.75 -16.98
CA GLN A 169 -19.59 16.65 -17.20
C GLN A 169 -19.62 17.84 -16.22
N VAL A 170 -19.02 17.69 -15.04
CA VAL A 170 -18.83 18.79 -14.07
C VAL A 170 -17.67 19.73 -14.49
N GLY A 171 -16.80 19.28 -15.41
CA GLY A 171 -15.70 20.08 -15.97
C GLY A 171 -14.30 19.65 -15.54
N PHE A 172 -14.15 18.51 -14.85
CA PHE A 172 -12.83 17.95 -14.57
C PHE A 172 -12.19 17.34 -15.81
N ALA A 173 -10.88 17.44 -15.94
CA ALA A 173 -10.16 16.78 -17.03
C ALA A 173 -10.24 15.25 -16.87
N THR A 174 -10.12 14.49 -17.98
CA THR A 174 -10.21 13.02 -17.97
C THR A 174 -9.28 12.38 -16.94
N ARG A 175 -8.04 12.86 -16.83
CA ARG A 175 -7.05 12.36 -15.85
C ARG A 175 -7.49 12.60 -14.41
N GLU A 176 -8.01 13.79 -14.11
CA GLU A 176 -8.51 14.13 -12.77
C GLU A 176 -9.73 13.28 -12.42
N ALA A 177 -10.66 13.16 -13.38
CA ALA A 177 -11.88 12.36 -13.25
C ALA A 177 -11.57 10.88 -12.99
N LEU A 178 -10.59 10.30 -13.69
CA LEU A 178 -10.11 8.93 -13.47
C LEU A 178 -9.55 8.73 -12.06
N SER A 179 -8.74 9.67 -11.58
CA SER A 179 -8.15 9.62 -10.25
C SER A 179 -9.22 9.74 -9.15
N ILE A 180 -10.05 10.78 -9.21
CA ILE A 180 -11.10 11.06 -8.21
C ILE A 180 -12.18 9.96 -8.24
N GLY A 181 -12.61 9.52 -9.42
CA GLY A 181 -13.58 8.45 -9.59
C GLY A 181 -13.11 7.12 -8.99
N ALA A 182 -11.81 6.80 -9.10
CA ALA A 182 -11.24 5.61 -8.48
C ALA A 182 -11.29 5.66 -6.95
N CYS A 183 -11.00 6.83 -6.37
CA CYS A 183 -11.16 7.05 -4.92
C CYS A 183 -12.61 6.88 -4.47
N TYR A 184 -13.58 7.42 -5.22
CA TYR A 184 -15.01 7.25 -4.95
C TYR A 184 -15.44 5.78 -4.98
N MET A 185 -15.05 5.06 -6.03
CA MET A 185 -15.36 3.64 -6.20
C MET A 185 -14.78 2.83 -5.04
N ARG A 186 -13.52 3.06 -4.66
CA ARG A 186 -12.88 2.38 -3.52
C ARG A 186 -13.59 2.66 -2.20
N ALA A 187 -13.94 3.92 -1.95
CA ALA A 187 -14.68 4.30 -0.74
C ALA A 187 -16.05 3.61 -0.66
N THR A 188 -16.76 3.53 -1.78
CA THR A 188 -18.07 2.87 -1.86
C THR A 188 -17.95 1.35 -1.73
N ALA A 189 -16.95 0.74 -2.36
CA ALA A 189 -16.66 -0.68 -2.23
C ALA A 189 -16.27 -1.04 -0.79
N ASN A 190 -15.46 -0.22 -0.13
CA ASN A 190 -15.06 -0.44 1.26
C ASN A 190 -16.27 -0.32 2.21
N ALA A 191 -17.09 0.72 2.06
CA ALA A 191 -18.32 0.86 2.84
C ALA A 191 -19.26 -0.35 2.69
N ARG A 192 -19.36 -0.92 1.47
CA ARG A 192 -20.15 -2.12 1.23
C ARG A 192 -19.53 -3.36 1.88
N ALA A 193 -18.22 -3.53 1.80
CA ALA A 193 -17.52 -4.66 2.43
C ALA A 193 -17.68 -4.65 3.97
N VAL A 194 -17.63 -3.46 4.59
CA VAL A 194 -17.91 -3.28 6.03
C VAL A 194 -19.37 -3.62 6.34
N SER A 195 -20.32 -3.14 5.54
CA SER A 195 -21.75 -3.43 5.73
C SER A 195 -22.09 -4.92 5.61
N LEU A 196 -21.33 -5.66 4.80
CA LEU A 196 -21.46 -7.11 4.63
C LEU A 196 -20.71 -7.93 5.69
N GLY A 197 -20.05 -7.27 6.66
CA GLY A 197 -19.27 -7.93 7.71
C GLY A 197 -17.98 -8.61 7.22
N GLN A 198 -17.59 -8.42 5.96
CA GLN A 198 -16.39 -9.04 5.37
C GLN A 198 -15.09 -8.37 5.83
N LYS A 199 -15.18 -7.15 6.35
CA LYS A 199 -14.06 -6.44 6.99
C LYS A 199 -14.44 -6.12 8.42
N THR A 200 -13.79 -6.77 9.38
CA THR A 200 -13.85 -6.44 10.80
C THR A 200 -12.81 -5.37 11.09
N GLY A 201 -13.24 -4.11 11.05
CA GLY A 201 -12.35 -2.98 11.35
C GLY A 201 -13.13 -1.80 11.89
N VAL A 202 -12.68 -1.29 13.04
CA VAL A 202 -13.15 -0.07 13.72
C VAL A 202 -12.97 1.20 12.85
N HIS A 203 -12.27 1.10 11.72
CA HIS A 203 -12.13 2.18 10.75
C HIS A 203 -13.22 2.11 9.67
N SER A 204 -14.46 2.38 10.07
CA SER A 204 -15.51 2.83 9.14
C SER A 204 -15.38 4.32 8.80
N GLU A 205 -14.20 4.89 9.01
CA GLU A 205 -13.94 6.26 8.65
C GLU A 205 -13.76 6.29 7.13
N LEU A 206 -14.87 6.57 6.44
CA LEU A 206 -14.81 7.43 5.25
C LEU A 206 -13.71 8.45 5.51
N PRO A 207 -12.74 8.67 4.60
CA PRO A 207 -11.64 9.59 4.86
C PRO A 207 -12.23 10.88 5.41
N SER A 208 -12.02 11.11 6.71
CA SER A 208 -12.56 12.27 7.40
C SER A 208 -11.74 13.44 6.91
N VAL A 209 -12.21 14.03 5.82
CA VAL A 209 -11.61 15.22 5.25
C VAL A 209 -11.69 16.29 6.33
N SER A 210 -10.52 16.74 6.83
CA SER A 210 -10.45 17.88 7.73
C SER A 210 -11.07 19.10 7.04
N ALA A 211 -11.65 20.03 7.80
CA ALA A 211 -12.26 21.24 7.23
C ALA A 211 -11.31 22.02 6.30
N ASP A 212 -10.01 21.95 6.57
CA ASP A 212 -8.97 22.64 5.81
C ASP A 212 -8.41 21.85 4.62
N GLN A 213 -8.85 20.60 4.41
CA GLN A 213 -8.37 19.77 3.31
C GLN A 213 -9.24 19.98 2.06
N PRO A 214 -8.63 20.27 0.89
CA PRO A 214 -9.39 20.38 -0.35
C PRO A 214 -10.05 19.04 -0.67
N HIS A 215 -11.34 19.10 -1.02
CA HIS A 215 -12.13 17.92 -1.34
C HIS A 215 -13.14 18.20 -2.45
N VAL A 216 -13.51 17.13 -3.14
CA VAL A 216 -14.60 17.13 -4.12
C VAL A 216 -15.74 16.31 -3.54
N GLU A 217 -16.95 16.88 -3.56
CA GLU A 217 -18.15 16.16 -3.15
C GLU A 217 -18.78 15.48 -4.36
N LEU A 218 -18.86 14.15 -4.31
CA LEU A 218 -19.52 13.33 -5.32
C LEU A 218 -20.59 12.49 -4.63
N MET A 219 -21.86 12.73 -4.98
CA MET A 219 -23.03 12.00 -4.44
C MET A 219 -23.09 11.96 -2.91
N GLY A 220 -22.85 13.09 -2.25
CA GLY A 220 -22.87 13.20 -0.79
C GLY A 220 -21.66 12.56 -0.09
N LYS A 221 -20.62 12.15 -0.84
CA LYS A 221 -19.34 11.69 -0.29
C LYS A 221 -18.26 12.72 -0.60
N ARG A 222 -17.53 13.14 0.45
CA ARG A 222 -16.35 13.99 0.33
C ARG A 222 -15.13 13.15 0.00
N ILE A 223 -14.49 13.44 -1.12
CA ILE A 223 -13.28 12.78 -1.59
C ILE A 223 -12.12 13.77 -1.41
N PRO A 224 -11.11 13.45 -0.60
CA PRO A 224 -9.96 14.33 -0.46
C PRO A 224 -9.19 14.38 -1.77
N VAL A 225 -8.76 15.57 -2.16
CA VAL A 225 -7.96 15.81 -3.37
C VAL A 225 -6.65 16.51 -3.03
N MET A 226 -5.67 16.37 -3.90
CA MET A 226 -4.37 17.05 -3.82
C MET A 226 -4.13 17.78 -5.13
N HIS A 227 -3.73 19.03 -5.04
CA HIS A 227 -3.28 19.81 -6.20
C HIS A 227 -1.84 19.45 -6.52
N MET A 228 -1.60 18.93 -7.73
CA MET A 228 -0.26 18.59 -8.21
C MET A 228 0.50 19.84 -8.66
N ARG A 229 1.83 19.73 -8.79
CA ARG A 229 2.66 20.82 -9.30
C ARG A 229 2.32 21.20 -10.75
N ASP A 230 1.76 20.25 -11.48
CA ASP A 230 1.39 20.37 -12.89
C ASP A 230 0.03 21.06 -13.09
N GLY A 231 -0.66 21.45 -12.00
CA GLY A 231 -1.96 22.10 -12.03
C GLY A 231 -3.17 21.16 -11.98
N GLU A 232 -2.94 19.83 -12.04
CA GLU A 232 -4.01 18.83 -11.99
C GLU A 232 -4.42 18.46 -10.55
N TYR A 233 -5.70 18.14 -10.36
CA TYR A 233 -6.22 17.54 -9.13
C TYR A 233 -6.15 16.01 -9.15
N ARG A 234 -5.62 15.42 -8.08
CA ARG A 234 -5.62 13.96 -7.88
C ARG A 234 -6.38 13.56 -6.63
N GLY A 235 -7.18 12.51 -6.75
CA GLY A 235 -7.88 11.90 -5.62
C GLY A 235 -6.91 11.21 -4.68
N MET A 236 -7.22 11.27 -3.39
CA MET A 236 -6.52 10.53 -2.35
C MET A 236 -7.44 9.52 -1.69
N TYR A 237 -6.90 8.36 -1.36
CA TYR A 237 -7.62 7.34 -0.59
C TYR A 237 -6.68 6.69 0.40
N ALA A 238 -7.07 6.64 1.68
CA ALA A 238 -6.26 6.07 2.76
C ALA A 238 -4.81 6.64 2.86
N GLY A 239 -4.63 7.92 2.51
CA GLY A 239 -3.32 8.59 2.53
C GLY A 239 -2.48 8.41 1.28
N GLU A 240 -2.94 7.64 0.28
CA GLU A 240 -2.25 7.43 -0.99
C GLU A 240 -2.90 8.25 -2.11
N VAL A 241 -2.06 8.89 -2.93
CA VAL A 241 -2.49 9.60 -4.15
C VAL A 241 -2.73 8.57 -5.26
N TYR A 242 -3.91 8.63 -5.89
CA TYR A 242 -4.26 7.67 -6.92
C TYR A 242 -3.83 8.14 -8.32
N ALA A 243 -2.99 7.36 -8.99
CA ALA A 243 -2.56 7.64 -10.35
C ALA A 243 -3.68 7.30 -11.37
N PRO A 244 -4.00 8.18 -12.33
CA PRO A 244 -5.11 7.95 -13.26
C PRO A 244 -4.88 6.75 -14.19
N GLU A 245 -3.63 6.44 -14.50
CA GLU A 245 -3.25 5.29 -15.33
C GLU A 245 -3.66 3.97 -14.66
N ASN A 246 -3.58 3.91 -13.32
CA ASN A 246 -4.02 2.74 -12.56
C ASN A 246 -5.55 2.59 -12.55
N ALA A 247 -6.30 3.70 -12.63
CA ALA A 247 -7.75 3.66 -12.74
C ALA A 247 -8.18 3.11 -14.10
N LEU A 248 -7.54 3.59 -15.16
CA LEU A 248 -7.82 3.14 -16.52
C LEU A 248 -7.40 1.68 -16.74
N LYS A 249 -6.21 1.28 -16.27
CA LYS A 249 -5.79 -0.13 -16.29
C LYS A 249 -6.77 -1.03 -15.56
N TYR A 250 -7.32 -0.57 -14.43
CA TYR A 250 -8.35 -1.30 -13.71
C TYR A 250 -9.65 -1.43 -14.52
N LEU A 251 -10.10 -0.38 -15.22
CA LEU A 251 -11.25 -0.44 -16.12
C LEU A 251 -11.01 -1.41 -17.28
N LYS A 252 -9.94 -1.22 -18.05
CA LYS A 252 -9.59 -2.08 -19.20
C LYS A 252 -9.48 -3.55 -18.78
N LYS A 253 -8.87 -3.84 -17.62
CA LYS A 253 -8.79 -5.20 -17.06
C LYS A 253 -10.15 -5.75 -16.61
N SER A 254 -10.93 -4.98 -15.86
CA SER A 254 -12.18 -5.46 -15.26
C SER A 254 -13.30 -5.62 -16.27
N LEU A 255 -13.25 -4.82 -17.35
CA LEU A 255 -14.20 -4.85 -18.44
C LEU A 255 -13.67 -5.62 -19.65
N PHE A 256 -12.51 -6.28 -19.58
CA PHE A 256 -11.83 -6.84 -20.76
C PHE A 256 -12.73 -7.64 -21.72
N GLN A 257 -13.57 -8.52 -21.20
CA GLN A 257 -14.48 -9.35 -22.01
C GLN A 257 -15.60 -8.56 -22.68
N THR A 258 -15.87 -7.37 -22.17
CA THR A 258 -17.07 -6.57 -22.42
C THR A 258 -16.76 -5.24 -23.10
N LEU A 259 -15.54 -4.74 -22.92
CA LEU A 259 -15.00 -3.51 -23.49
C LEU A 259 -15.14 -3.49 -25.02
N PRO A 260 -14.81 -4.58 -25.76
CA PRO A 260 -14.98 -4.60 -27.21
C PRO A 260 -16.43 -4.47 -27.69
N LEU A 261 -17.42 -4.67 -26.82
CA LEU A 261 -18.84 -4.52 -27.16
C LEU A 261 -19.31 -3.07 -27.01
N VAL A 262 -18.54 -2.20 -26.37
CA VAL A 262 -18.93 -0.82 -26.01
C VAL A 262 -17.90 0.23 -26.39
N GLU A 263 -16.68 -0.18 -26.75
CA GLU A 263 -15.65 0.65 -27.36
C GLU A 263 -15.51 0.31 -28.84
N THR A 264 -15.13 1.31 -29.62
CA THR A 264 -14.83 1.12 -31.04
C THR A 264 -13.53 0.33 -31.15
N MET A 265 -13.56 -0.86 -31.73
CA MET A 265 -12.32 -1.56 -32.09
C MET A 265 -11.61 -0.79 -33.19
N LEU A 266 -10.39 -0.32 -32.92
CA LEU A 266 -9.39 -0.01 -33.95
C LEU A 266 -8.79 -1.30 -34.49
#